data_AF-E0VA92-F1
#
_entry.id   AF-E0VA92-F1
#
_cell.length_a   1.000
_cell.length_b   1.000
_cell.length_c   1.000
_cell.angle_alpha   90.00
_cell.angle_beta   90.00
_cell.angle_gamma   90.00
#
_symmetry.space_group_name_H-M   'P 1'
#
loop_
_entity.id
_entity.type
_entity.pdbx_description
1 polymer ?
#
loop_
_entity_poly.entity_id
_entity_poly.type
_entity_poly.pdbx_seq_one_letter_code
_entity_poly.pdbx_strand_id
1 'polypeptide(L)'
;MRFFRNQLSSAYKNDEIREKVFFDLVPFGHGRVQENPFVVKCQHGPKECLGNVLHACFYSRHDNNEKQVNFGVCTMSTNNPPTAGQECAKKLNYSYDGVENCASGTEGEKYQLLNGKKTLDFKPKIKFIPTIVFNNVYVEADQNESLKNFEKLVLNKLKNL
;
A
#
# COMPACT_ATOMS: atom_id res chain seq x y z
N MET A 1 5.13 -8.39 2.93
CA MET A 1 5.12 -9.01 1.58
C MET A 1 4.13 -10.17 1.44
N ARG A 2 4.09 -11.17 2.35
CA ARG A 2 3.19 -12.34 2.25
C ARG A 2 1.71 -12.00 2.00
N PHE A 3 1.17 -10.99 2.67
CA PHE A 3 -0.22 -10.55 2.46
C PHE A 3 -0.49 -10.14 1.01
N PHE A 4 0.32 -9.24 0.44
CA PHE A 4 0.17 -8.80 -0.96
C PHE A 4 0.25 -9.98 -1.92
N ARG A 5 1.26 -10.83 -1.74
CA ARG A 5 1.54 -11.96 -2.64
C ARG A 5 0.52 -13.09 -2.55
N ASN A 6 -0.02 -13.39 -1.36
CA ASN A 6 -0.81 -14.60 -1.13
C ASN A 6 -2.27 -14.33 -0.78
N GLN A 7 -2.61 -13.16 -0.26
CA GLN A 7 -3.96 -12.82 0.19
C GLN A 7 -4.60 -11.83 -0.78
N LEU A 8 -4.01 -10.63 -0.92
CA LEU A 8 -4.56 -9.58 -1.78
C LEU A 8 -4.57 -9.99 -3.26
N SER A 9 -3.49 -10.57 -3.77
CA SER A 9 -3.40 -11.05 -5.15
C SER A 9 -4.46 -12.12 -5.49
N SER A 10 -4.81 -12.97 -4.53
CA SER A 10 -5.83 -14.02 -4.71
C SER A 10 -7.22 -13.39 -4.69
N ALA A 11 -7.50 -12.59 -3.66
CA ALA A 11 -8.78 -11.93 -3.49
C ALA A 11 -9.14 -11.03 -4.67
N TYR A 12 -8.16 -10.33 -5.26
CA TYR A 12 -8.42 -9.39 -6.37
C TYR A 12 -8.76 -10.08 -7.71
N LYS A 13 -8.63 -11.42 -7.79
CA LYS A 13 -9.14 -12.19 -8.92
C LYS A 13 -10.66 -12.38 -8.88
N ASN A 14 -11.27 -12.14 -7.73
CA ASN A 14 -12.72 -12.22 -7.55
C ASN A 14 -13.37 -10.92 -8.06
N ASP A 15 -14.27 -11.05 -9.03
CA ASP A 15 -14.93 -9.89 -9.67
C ASP A 15 -15.75 -9.08 -8.67
N GLU A 16 -16.43 -9.74 -7.73
CA GLU A 16 -17.23 -9.05 -6.71
C GLU A 16 -16.35 -8.16 -5.82
N ILE A 17 -15.15 -8.62 -5.46
CA ILE A 17 -14.18 -7.81 -4.71
C ILE A 17 -13.68 -6.66 -5.58
N ARG A 18 -13.28 -6.94 -6.83
CA ARG A 18 -12.72 -5.93 -7.74
C ARG A 18 -13.70 -4.80 -8.04
N GLU A 19 -14.99 -5.11 -8.14
CA GLU A 19 -16.04 -4.15 -8.50
C GLU A 19 -16.60 -3.39 -7.29
N LYS A 20 -16.66 -4.02 -6.11
CA LYS A 20 -17.34 -3.45 -4.94
C LYS A 20 -16.42 -2.93 -3.85
N VAL A 21 -15.12 -3.24 -3.89
CA VAL A 21 -14.18 -2.86 -2.83
C VAL A 21 -13.18 -1.83 -3.34
N PHE A 22 -13.14 -0.69 -2.65
CA PHE A 22 -12.10 0.31 -2.86
C PHE A 22 -10.95 0.09 -1.87
N PHE A 23 -9.75 -0.13 -2.41
CA PHE A 23 -8.51 -0.30 -1.64
C PHE A 23 -7.74 1.02 -1.50
N ASP A 24 -7.55 1.46 -0.27
CA ASP A 24 -6.73 2.62 0.09
C ASP A 24 -5.37 2.15 0.61
N LEU A 25 -4.36 2.16 -0.27
CA LEU A 25 -3.02 1.67 0.03
C LEU A 25 -2.12 2.79 0.55
N VAL A 26 -1.68 2.68 1.81
CA VAL A 26 -0.90 3.72 2.52
C VAL A 26 0.53 3.24 2.79
N PRO A 27 1.48 3.46 1.86
CA PRO A 27 2.87 3.02 2.01
C PRO A 27 3.63 3.92 3.00
N PHE A 28 3.75 3.47 4.25
CA PHE A 28 4.56 4.12 5.28
C PHE A 28 5.07 3.11 6.32
N GLY A 29 4.22 2.17 6.73
CA GLY A 29 4.59 1.09 7.65
C GLY A 29 4.97 1.61 9.04
N HIS A 30 6.10 1.15 9.55
CA HIS A 30 6.68 1.62 10.82
C HIS A 30 7.67 2.80 10.62
N GLY A 31 7.50 3.57 9.56
CA GLY A 31 8.21 4.83 9.37
C GLY A 31 8.02 5.76 10.58
N ARG A 32 9.00 6.64 10.80
CA ARG A 32 8.93 7.71 11.78
C ARG A 32 9.23 9.03 11.08
N VAL A 33 8.50 10.07 11.46
CA VAL A 33 8.82 11.44 11.05
C VAL A 33 9.74 12.02 12.10
N GLN A 34 10.96 12.39 11.72
CA GLN A 34 11.82 13.23 12.52
C GLN A 34 11.45 14.69 12.24
N GLU A 35 11.24 15.47 13.29
CA GLU A 35 11.05 16.92 13.18
C GLU A 35 12.41 17.62 13.16
N ASN A 36 12.53 18.71 12.38
CA ASN A 36 13.72 19.56 12.26
C ASN A 36 15.04 18.84 11.87
N PRO A 37 15.30 18.60 10.57
CA PRO A 37 14.41 18.79 9.42
C PRO A 37 13.34 17.69 9.34
N PHE A 38 12.22 17.98 8.68
CA PHE A 38 11.17 16.99 8.41
C PHE A 38 11.68 15.87 7.50
N VAL A 39 12.09 14.76 8.10
CA VAL A 39 12.64 13.61 7.37
C VAL A 39 11.98 12.33 7.84
N VAL A 40 11.60 11.48 6.89
CA VAL A 40 11.06 10.16 7.20
C VAL A 40 12.21 9.15 7.34
N LYS A 41 12.23 8.45 8.47
CA LYS A 41 13.13 7.31 8.74
C LYS A 41 12.33 6.02 8.72
N CYS A 42 12.75 5.07 7.89
CA CYS A 42 12.11 3.76 7.77
C CYS A 42 12.87 2.69 8.55
N GLN A 43 12.17 1.66 9.02
CA GLN A 43 12.71 0.60 9.89
C GLN A 43 13.87 -0.17 9.23
N HIS A 44 13.79 -0.35 7.92
CA HIS A 44 14.74 -1.09 7.09
C HIS A 44 15.63 -0.15 6.24
N GLY A 45 15.75 1.13 6.64
CA GLY A 45 16.66 2.09 6.05
C GLY A 45 16.18 2.74 4.73
N PRO A 46 17.06 3.44 4.01
CA PRO A 46 16.69 4.31 2.89
C PRO A 46 16.01 3.59 1.72
N LYS A 47 16.34 2.32 1.47
CA LYS A 47 15.70 1.55 0.38
C LYS A 47 14.22 1.33 0.63
N GLU A 48 13.82 1.04 1.87
CA GLU A 48 12.39 0.93 2.21
C GLU A 48 11.68 2.27 2.03
N CYS A 49 12.32 3.37 2.45
CA CYS A 49 11.77 4.70 2.25
C CYS A 49 11.56 5.01 0.77
N LEU A 50 12.55 4.72 -0.09
CA LEU A 50 12.43 4.88 -1.53
C LEU A 50 11.27 4.05 -2.10
N GLY A 51 11.13 2.80 -1.68
CA GLY A 51 9.99 1.95 -2.09
C GLY A 51 8.64 2.53 -1.68
N ASN A 52 8.53 3.06 -0.45
CA ASN A 52 7.32 3.70 0.03
C ASN A 52 6.96 4.95 -0.80
N VAL A 53 7.96 5.80 -1.07
CA VAL A 53 7.79 7.00 -1.91
C VAL A 53 7.37 6.63 -3.32
N LEU A 54 8.02 5.63 -3.93
CA LEU A 54 7.72 5.16 -5.27
C LEU A 54 6.28 4.69 -5.39
N HIS A 55 5.80 3.90 -4.43
CA HIS A 55 4.40 3.48 -4.40
C HIS A 55 3.46 4.68 -4.28
N ALA A 56 3.77 5.63 -3.40
CA ALA A 56 2.96 6.84 -3.22
C ALA A 56 2.88 7.69 -4.50
N CYS A 57 4.01 7.87 -5.19
CA CYS A 57 4.11 8.58 -6.47
C CYS A 57 3.38 7.87 -7.61
N PHE A 58 3.40 6.53 -7.63
CA PHE A 58 2.63 5.76 -8.61
C PHE A 58 1.12 5.93 -8.35
N TYR A 59 0.69 5.81 -7.10
CA TYR A 59 -0.72 5.96 -6.72
C TYR A 59 -1.25 7.37 -7.01
N SER A 60 -0.45 8.41 -6.78
CA SER A 60 -0.84 9.80 -7.08
C SER A 60 -1.03 10.09 -8.57
N ARG A 61 -0.45 9.27 -9.46
CA ARG A 61 -0.54 9.41 -10.92
C ARG A 61 -1.58 8.51 -11.55
N HIS A 62 -2.12 7.58 -10.78
CA HIS A 62 -3.05 6.56 -11.25
C HIS A 62 -4.26 6.51 -10.33
N ASP A 63 -5.25 7.33 -10.62
CA ASP A 63 -6.53 7.34 -9.90
C ASP A 63 -7.45 6.21 -10.40
N ASN A 64 -6.95 4.97 -10.28
CA ASN A 64 -7.68 3.77 -10.66
C ASN A 64 -7.30 2.65 -9.69
N ASN A 65 -8.30 2.13 -8.96
CA ASN A 65 -8.05 1.17 -7.89
C ASN A 65 -7.36 -0.11 -8.37
N GLU A 66 -7.76 -0.61 -9.53
CA GLU A 66 -7.16 -1.79 -10.16
C GLU A 66 -5.67 -1.58 -10.45
N LYS A 67 -5.30 -0.45 -11.07
CA LYS A 67 -3.89 -0.14 -11.35
C LYS A 67 -3.07 -0.09 -10.07
N GLN A 68 -3.58 0.56 -9.02
CA GLN A 68 -2.89 0.70 -7.74
C GLN A 68 -2.70 -0.66 -7.05
N VAL A 69 -3.75 -1.50 -7.00
CA VAL A 69 -3.69 -2.83 -6.39
C VAL A 69 -2.75 -3.74 -7.18
N ASN A 70 -2.90 -3.82 -8.51
CA ASN A 70 -2.05 -4.65 -9.36
C ASN A 70 -0.57 -4.24 -9.28
N PHE A 71 -0.30 -2.94 -9.27
CA PHE A 71 1.07 -2.42 -9.10
C PHE A 71 1.64 -2.78 -7.73
N GLY A 72 0.87 -2.59 -6.65
CA GLY A 72 1.26 -2.97 -5.30
C GLY A 72 1.49 -4.47 -5.14
N VAL A 73 0.64 -5.31 -5.73
CA VAL A 73 0.79 -6.77 -5.74
C VAL A 73 2.05 -7.18 -6.51
N CYS A 74 2.29 -6.61 -7.68
CA CYS A 74 3.46 -6.95 -8.49
C CYS A 74 4.76 -6.61 -7.75
N THR A 75 4.92 -5.35 -7.34
CA THR A 75 6.14 -4.84 -6.70
C THR A 75 6.44 -5.60 -5.41
N MET A 76 5.44 -5.79 -4.55
CA MET A 76 5.57 -6.49 -3.27
C MET A 76 5.76 -8.01 -3.39
N SER A 77 5.67 -8.55 -4.61
CA SER A 77 5.93 -9.97 -4.92
C SER A 77 7.32 -10.20 -5.53
N THR A 78 8.08 -9.15 -5.81
CA THR A 78 9.46 -9.25 -6.32
C THR A 78 10.49 -9.49 -5.21
N ASN A 79 11.72 -9.87 -5.59
CA ASN A 79 12.82 -10.06 -4.66
C ASN A 79 13.38 -8.73 -4.10
N ASN A 80 13.22 -7.62 -4.82
CA ASN A 80 13.67 -6.30 -4.39
C ASN A 80 12.61 -5.23 -4.69
N PRO A 81 11.53 -5.16 -3.88
CA PRO A 81 10.41 -4.26 -4.15
C PRO A 81 10.77 -2.77 -4.32
N PRO A 82 11.73 -2.20 -3.57
CA PRO A 82 12.13 -0.80 -3.76
C PRO A 82 12.58 -0.41 -5.16
N THR A 83 13.03 -1.37 -5.99
CA THR A 83 13.52 -1.10 -7.36
C THR A 83 12.64 -1.73 -8.43
N ALA A 84 11.51 -2.33 -8.05
CA ALA A 84 10.67 -3.11 -8.97
C ALA A 84 9.63 -2.28 -9.73
N GLY A 85 9.55 -0.97 -9.48
CA GLY A 85 8.49 -0.11 -10.00
C GLY A 85 8.38 -0.12 -11.53
N GLN A 86 9.46 0.22 -12.23
CA GLN A 86 9.49 0.28 -13.69
C GLN A 86 9.24 -1.09 -14.33
N GLU A 87 9.82 -2.15 -13.76
CA GLU A 87 9.60 -3.53 -14.21
C GLU A 87 8.12 -3.91 -14.12
N CYS A 88 7.48 -3.64 -12.98
CA CYS A 88 6.08 -3.95 -12.75
C CYS A 88 5.14 -3.10 -13.61
N ALA A 89 5.43 -1.81 -13.79
CA ALA A 89 4.66 -0.95 -14.67
C ALA A 89 4.71 -1.46 -16.13
N LYS A 90 5.90 -1.82 -16.61
CA LYS A 90 6.07 -2.43 -17.94
C LYS A 90 5.31 -3.74 -18.07
N LYS A 91 5.42 -4.64 -17.07
CA LYS A 91 4.74 -5.94 -17.07
C LYS A 91 3.22 -5.81 -17.10
N LEU A 92 2.67 -4.80 -16.43
CA LEU A 92 1.24 -4.52 -16.35
C LEU A 92 0.74 -3.61 -17.47
N ASN A 93 1.63 -3.15 -18.36
CA ASN A 93 1.32 -2.17 -19.41
C ASN A 93 0.71 -0.86 -18.85
N TYR A 94 1.26 -0.37 -17.74
CA TYR A 94 0.88 0.90 -17.12
C TYR A 94 1.93 1.98 -17.43
N SER A 95 1.48 3.23 -17.58
CA SER A 95 2.41 4.36 -17.68
C SER A 95 3.24 4.45 -16.41
N TYR A 96 4.51 4.77 -16.56
CA TYR A 96 5.43 5.04 -15.46
C TYR A 96 5.96 6.48 -15.51
N ASP A 97 5.31 7.31 -16.33
CA ASP A 97 5.79 8.64 -16.66
C ASP A 97 5.75 9.55 -15.43
N GLY A 98 6.91 10.17 -15.14
CA GLY A 98 7.07 11.07 -14.00
C GLY A 98 7.05 10.40 -12.63
N VAL A 99 6.91 9.06 -12.52
CA VAL A 99 6.94 8.38 -11.21
C VAL A 99 8.32 8.51 -10.57
N GLU A 100 9.40 8.31 -11.35
CA GLU A 100 10.77 8.45 -10.84
C GLU A 100 11.12 9.89 -10.46
N ASN A 101 10.72 10.86 -11.28
CA ASN A 101 10.91 12.28 -11.00
C ASN A 101 10.16 12.72 -9.74
N CYS A 102 8.97 12.17 -9.49
CA CYS A 102 8.29 12.38 -8.21
C CYS A 102 9.06 11.77 -7.06
N ALA A 103 9.53 10.53 -7.22
CA ALA A 103 10.16 9.80 -6.14
C ALA A 103 11.52 10.38 -5.71
N SER A 104 12.19 11.10 -6.62
CA SER A 104 13.45 11.81 -6.35
C SER A 104 13.27 13.28 -5.97
N GLY A 105 12.05 13.80 -5.97
CA GLY A 105 11.75 15.22 -5.77
C GLY A 105 10.85 15.51 -4.57
N THR A 106 10.51 16.80 -4.41
CA THR A 106 9.69 17.31 -3.29
C THR A 106 8.25 16.78 -3.31
N GLU A 107 7.74 16.35 -4.47
CA GLU A 107 6.45 15.66 -4.55
C GLU A 107 6.46 14.34 -3.76
N GLY A 108 7.51 13.54 -3.94
CA GLY A 108 7.68 12.27 -3.24
C GLY A 108 7.75 12.47 -1.73
N GLU A 109 8.54 13.44 -1.28
CA GLU A 109 8.62 13.83 0.14
C GLU A 109 7.25 14.23 0.70
N LYS A 110 6.49 15.05 -0.03
CA LYS A 110 5.12 15.45 0.34
C LYS A 110 4.22 14.24 0.49
N TYR A 111 4.18 13.32 -0.48
CA TYR A 111 3.32 12.14 -0.39
C TYR A 111 3.73 11.19 0.73
N GLN A 112 5.04 11.07 0.98
CA GLN A 112 5.56 10.29 2.10
C GLN A 112 5.10 10.86 3.45
N LEU A 113 5.15 12.18 3.62
CA LEU A 113 4.66 12.86 4.81
C LEU A 113 3.14 12.74 4.98
N LEU A 114 2.36 12.82 3.90
CA LEU A 114 0.91 12.61 3.95
C LEU A 114 0.54 11.18 4.39
N ASN A 115 1.22 10.17 3.85
CA ASN A 115 1.04 8.79 4.29
C ASN A 115 1.51 8.57 5.72
N GLY A 116 2.59 9.26 6.13
CA GLY A 116 3.04 9.28 7.52
C GLY A 116 2.00 9.85 8.46
N LYS A 117 1.44 11.02 8.13
CA LYS A 117 0.35 11.64 8.89
C LYS A 117 -0.85 10.70 9.04
N LYS A 118 -1.32 10.13 7.93
CA LYS A 118 -2.45 9.18 7.92
C LYS A 118 -2.19 7.97 8.82
N THR A 119 -0.97 7.44 8.79
CA THR A 119 -0.56 6.29 9.61
C THR A 119 -0.44 6.64 11.10
N LEU A 120 0.18 7.77 11.43
CA LEU A 120 0.46 8.20 12.80
C LEU A 120 -0.79 8.73 13.52
N ASP A 121 -1.70 9.37 12.78
CA ASP A 121 -2.97 9.87 13.31
C ASP A 121 -4.00 8.75 13.51
N PHE A 122 -3.86 7.62 12.80
CA PHE A 122 -4.77 6.48 12.91
C PHE A 122 -4.93 5.98 14.35
N LYS A 123 -6.17 5.64 14.72
CA LYS A 123 -6.53 5.04 16.01
C LYS A 123 -7.25 3.71 15.78
N PRO A 124 -6.84 2.62 16.45
CA PRO A 124 -5.76 2.53 17.45
C PRO A 124 -4.36 2.66 16.81
N LYS A 125 -3.33 2.92 17.64
CA LYS A 125 -1.95 2.98 17.16
C LYS A 125 -1.57 1.67 16.46
N ILE A 126 -0.96 1.76 15.28
CA ILE A 126 -0.45 0.61 14.53
C ILE A 126 0.67 -0.08 15.31
N LYS A 127 0.55 -1.40 15.48
CA LYS A 127 1.53 -2.25 16.17
C LYS A 127 2.15 -3.32 15.27
N PHE A 128 1.59 -3.53 14.08
CA PHE A 128 1.95 -4.62 13.17
C PHE A 128 1.73 -4.21 11.71
N ILE A 129 2.57 -4.69 10.79
CA ILE A 129 2.42 -4.46 9.34
C ILE A 129 2.29 -5.79 8.59
N PRO A 130 1.33 -5.93 7.67
CA PRO A 130 0.31 -4.94 7.32
C PRO A 130 -0.78 -4.83 8.40
N THR A 131 -1.27 -3.62 8.62
CA THR A 131 -2.55 -3.37 9.31
C THR A 131 -3.63 -3.22 8.25
N ILE A 132 -4.69 -4.00 8.36
CA ILE A 132 -5.87 -4.00 7.49
C ILE A 132 -7.03 -3.41 8.28
N VAL A 133 -7.74 -2.47 7.66
CA VAL A 133 -8.84 -1.72 8.27
C VAL A 133 -10.01 -1.71 7.31
N PHE A 134 -11.22 -1.96 7.80
CA PHE A 134 -12.43 -1.94 6.99
C PHE A 134 -13.25 -0.71 7.36
N ASN A 135 -13.61 0.12 6.38
CA ASN A 135 -14.43 1.32 6.58
C ASN A 135 -13.93 2.22 7.72
N ASN A 136 -12.61 2.42 7.80
CA ASN A 136 -11.93 3.18 8.85
C ASN A 136 -12.08 2.64 10.29
N VAL A 137 -12.61 1.44 10.47
CA VAL A 137 -12.74 0.77 11.78
C VAL A 137 -11.77 -0.39 11.86
N TYR A 138 -10.90 -0.34 12.87
CA TYR A 138 -10.01 -1.46 13.19
C TYR A 138 -10.72 -2.46 14.10
N VAL A 139 -10.73 -3.72 13.69
CA VAL A 139 -11.21 -4.85 14.50
C VAL A 139 -10.11 -5.91 14.50
N GLU A 140 -9.67 -6.33 15.68
CA GLU A 140 -8.57 -7.29 15.81
C GLU A 140 -8.89 -8.65 15.18
N ALA A 141 -10.15 -9.11 15.30
CA ALA A 141 -10.61 -10.33 14.65
C ALA A 141 -10.51 -10.24 13.11
N ASP A 142 -10.90 -9.10 12.53
CA ASP A 142 -10.80 -8.86 11.09
C ASP A 142 -9.34 -8.80 10.64
N GLN A 143 -8.45 -8.17 11.42
CA GLN A 143 -7.02 -8.15 11.16
C GLN A 143 -6.45 -9.57 11.10
N ASN A 144 -6.77 -10.40 12.10
CA ASN A 144 -6.28 -11.77 12.18
C ASN A 144 -6.81 -12.64 11.04
N GLU A 145 -8.10 -12.51 10.70
CA GLU A 145 -8.70 -13.26 9.59
C GLU A 145 -8.18 -12.78 8.23
N SER A 146 -7.91 -11.48 8.06
CA SER A 146 -7.28 -10.92 6.85
C SER A 146 -5.92 -11.54 6.54
N LEU A 147 -5.18 -11.97 7.56
CA LEU A 147 -3.89 -12.64 7.37
C LEU A 147 -4.03 -14.13 7.05
N LYS A 148 -5.20 -14.74 7.31
CA LYS A 148 -5.50 -16.16 7.06
C LYS A 148 -6.25 -16.37 5.75
N ASN A 149 -7.39 -15.69 5.57
CA ASN A 149 -8.25 -15.78 4.41
C ASN A 149 -8.97 -14.44 4.15
N PHE A 150 -8.22 -13.51 3.56
CA PHE A 150 -8.71 -12.17 3.23
C PHE A 150 -9.92 -12.19 2.30
N GLU A 151 -9.90 -13.03 1.25
CA GLU A 151 -10.99 -13.12 0.27
C GLU A 151 -12.31 -13.50 0.95
N LYS A 152 -12.32 -14.58 1.75
CA LYS A 152 -13.51 -15.03 2.46
C LYS A 152 -14.06 -13.95 3.41
N LEU A 153 -13.18 -13.27 4.14
CA LEU A 153 -13.58 -12.20 5.05
C LEU A 153 -14.27 -11.05 4.29
N VAL A 154 -13.67 -10.59 3.19
CA VAL A 154 -14.21 -9.51 2.36
C VAL A 154 -15.58 -9.90 1.81
N LEU A 155 -15.71 -11.08 1.21
CA LEU A 155 -16.99 -11.56 0.66
C LEU A 155 -18.07 -11.67 1.75
N ASN A 156 -17.73 -12.11 2.95
CA ASN A 156 -18.67 -12.13 4.07
C ASN A 156 -19.11 -10.72 4.47
N LYS A 157 -18.20 -9.74 4.46
CA LYS A 157 -18.55 -8.34 4.75
C LYS A 157 -19.46 -7.75 3.67
N LEU A 158 -19.22 -8.05 2.39
CA LEU A 158 -20.05 -7.57 1.27
C LEU A 158 -21.49 -8.11 1.32
N LYS A 159 -21.70 -9.32 1.83
CA LYS A 159 -23.04 -9.91 2.02
C LYS A 159 -23.87 -9.26 3.13
N ASN A 160 -23.23 -8.54 4.04
CA ASN A 160 -23.86 -7.90 5.20
C ASN A 160 -23.99 -6.38 5.02
N LEU A 161 -23.78 -5.88 3.80
CA LEU A 161 -24.09 -4.50 3.38
C LEU A 161 -25.52 -4.46 2.82
#